data_AF-A0A661R0N1-F1
#
_entry.id   AF-A0A661R0N1-F1
#
_cell.length_a   1.000
_cell.length_b   1.000
_cell.length_c   1.000
_cell.angle_alpha   90.00
_cell.angle_beta   90.00
_cell.angle_gamma   90.00
#
_symmetry.space_group_name_H-M   'P 1'
#
loop_
_entity.id
_entity.type
_entity.pdbx_description
1 polymer ?
#
loop_
_entity_poly.entity_id
_entity_poly.type
_entity_poly.pdbx_seq_one_letter_code
_entity_poly.pdbx_strand_id
1 'polypeptide(L)'
;EPPPVPRAFPEAVAECWEDEREDICTACGLRPQGHGAPNNFYRDKARERGVCYLCLKRRAQRAEAWACEKGPEWYRTIWIDEVSDRNGRLVLLVGRFDLTNWLDGRHVKTLLVKIGKDQDDYVSKNPSFARLRRVWETTKRFWEAVNEEDIPLFIETSCRRVEVRPEDRDTVKDNLGDYHVYEADLAGVRTSLVWDPDRNRFLSADNLCRLAEVIAGPGAAGLCEPSKAVDLVCNRLGKLDKIPLYEPGGYGRVRQPHVVFRPRETRVIKQSYTPTIPILAEPATFMALIPADRALEVAHKIKKRFETEMGKVRNRLPFFLGLVFFDRRQPLFSAVDAARRMLASELPPESWAVRYTRRIGKTVCEIVFQNGISWQVPVVMGDFNTHDDWYPYYLVEKDAAGRAPSWRRLRFSLEEAGEERYWIHVEDLAPYDRVKVYPARFAYLHLDTSARRFEAGSRPFRLLEELDEMVRLWQDLEITARAGRLTDTGLRGIEALFENKREMWGLNEPSKDAGSRRQRAERDHSSLVFAELVKATLRKERLEDVVQPEQVTNGVLTGTLDLYMRIMKRRLADFTQKEV
;
A
#
# COMPACT_ATOMS: atom_id res chain seq x y z
N GLU A 1 19.15 15.76 25.57
CA GLU A 1 19.25 14.34 25.19
C GLU A 1 18.03 13.99 24.34
N PRO A 2 18.16 13.23 23.24
CA PRO A 2 16.99 12.68 22.58
C PRO A 2 16.22 11.81 23.59
N PRO A 3 14.87 11.79 23.55
CA PRO A 3 14.12 10.89 24.40
C PRO A 3 14.62 9.45 24.14
N PRO A 4 14.84 8.65 25.20
CA PRO A 4 15.27 7.28 25.02
C PRO A 4 14.26 6.59 24.10
N VAL A 5 14.77 5.98 23.03
CA VAL A 5 14.00 5.06 22.20
C VAL A 5 13.36 4.06 23.18
N PRO A 6 12.04 3.82 23.15
CA PRO A 6 11.41 2.84 24.01
C PRO A 6 12.10 1.49 23.82
N ARG A 7 13.02 1.13 24.72
CA ARG A 7 13.67 -0.17 24.71
C ARG A 7 12.56 -1.15 25.09
N ALA A 8 12.21 -2.02 24.15
CA ALA A 8 11.38 -3.19 24.46
C ALA A 8 11.96 -3.84 25.72
N PHE A 9 11.18 -3.95 26.80
CA PHE A 9 11.58 -4.46 28.12
C PHE A 9 12.34 -5.79 27.99
N PRO A 10 13.69 -5.79 27.90
CA PRO A 10 14.43 -6.98 27.50
C PRO A 10 14.46 -7.99 28.63
N GLU A 11 14.59 -7.48 29.85
CA GLU A 11 14.56 -8.21 31.11
C GLU A 11 13.24 -8.97 31.27
N ALA A 12 12.10 -8.29 31.11
CA ALA A 12 10.78 -8.92 31.21
C ALA A 12 10.53 -9.98 30.12
N VAL A 13 11.17 -9.87 28.95
CA VAL A 13 11.12 -10.92 27.93
C VAL A 13 12.04 -12.07 28.33
N ALA A 14 13.25 -11.80 28.82
CA ALA A 14 14.20 -12.81 29.28
C ALA A 14 13.62 -13.69 30.40
N GLU A 15 12.93 -13.09 31.38
CA GLU A 15 12.20 -13.80 32.43
C GLU A 15 11.19 -14.81 31.86
N CYS A 16 10.54 -14.52 30.74
CA CYS A 16 9.62 -15.47 30.10
C CYS A 16 10.32 -16.73 29.58
N TRP A 17 11.64 -16.72 29.40
CA TRP A 17 12.44 -17.83 28.88
C TRP A 17 13.16 -18.62 29.96
N GLU A 18 13.13 -18.18 31.22
CA GLU A 18 13.71 -18.93 32.33
C GLU A 18 13.03 -20.30 32.44
N ASP A 19 13.84 -21.36 32.39
CA ASP A 19 13.42 -22.77 32.42
C ASP A 19 12.46 -23.24 31.30
N GLU A 20 12.24 -22.43 30.27
CA GLU A 20 11.40 -22.78 29.11
C GLU A 20 12.27 -23.24 27.92
N ARG A 21 11.98 -24.43 27.39
CA ARG A 21 12.70 -25.03 26.24
C ARG A 21 11.85 -25.09 24.96
N GLU A 22 10.74 -24.37 24.94
CA GLU A 22 9.81 -24.36 23.82
C GLU A 22 10.26 -23.42 22.69
N ASP A 23 9.72 -23.64 21.50
CA ASP A 23 9.95 -22.72 20.38
C ASP A 23 9.39 -21.32 20.65
N ILE A 24 9.89 -20.33 19.90
CA ILE A 24 9.39 -18.97 19.99
C ILE A 24 7.95 -18.87 19.46
N CYS A 25 7.12 -18.08 20.14
CA CYS A 25 5.76 -17.79 19.72
C CYS A 25 5.76 -17.14 18.33
N THR A 26 5.12 -17.80 17.37
CA THR A 26 5.02 -17.36 15.96
C THR A 26 4.24 -16.06 15.77
N ALA A 27 3.45 -15.65 16.76
CA ALA A 27 2.64 -14.44 16.72
C ALA A 27 3.39 -13.19 17.18
N CYS A 28 4.04 -13.26 18.35
CA CYS A 28 4.75 -12.10 18.92
C CYS A 28 6.24 -12.10 18.61
N GLY A 29 6.86 -13.26 18.36
CA GLY A 29 8.31 -13.37 18.21
C GLY A 29 9.08 -13.00 19.48
N LEU A 30 8.45 -13.12 20.66
CA LEU A 30 9.04 -12.68 21.94
C LEU A 30 9.03 -13.75 23.03
N ARG A 31 7.90 -14.44 23.27
CA ARG A 31 7.73 -15.40 24.39
C ARG A 31 7.79 -16.86 23.89
N PRO A 32 8.09 -17.84 24.76
CA PRO A 32 7.96 -19.25 24.40
C PRO A 32 6.50 -19.65 24.11
N GLN A 33 6.31 -20.70 23.32
CA GLN A 33 4.99 -21.28 23.07
C GLN A 33 4.38 -21.86 24.36
N GLY A 34 3.09 -21.64 24.58
CA GLY A 34 2.41 -22.04 25.82
C GLY A 34 2.70 -21.17 27.05
N HIS A 35 3.73 -20.33 27.04
CA HIS A 35 4.11 -19.52 28.20
C HIS A 35 2.97 -18.58 28.65
N GLY A 36 2.83 -18.44 29.97
CA GLY A 36 1.82 -17.60 30.64
C GLY A 36 0.42 -18.24 30.72
N ALA A 37 0.26 -19.52 30.36
CA ALA A 37 -1.02 -20.23 30.46
C ALA A 37 -1.39 -20.52 31.93
N PRO A 38 -2.69 -20.40 32.32
CA PRO A 38 -3.12 -20.62 33.69
C PRO A 38 -3.20 -22.10 34.08
N ASN A 39 -3.20 -23.03 33.12
CA ASN A 39 -3.23 -24.48 33.34
C ASN A 39 -2.66 -25.23 32.12
N ASN A 40 -2.47 -26.55 32.27
CA ASN A 40 -1.92 -27.41 31.22
C ASN A 40 -2.78 -27.41 29.94
N PHE A 41 -4.11 -27.41 30.07
CA PHE A 41 -5.01 -27.37 28.93
C PHE A 41 -4.75 -26.17 28.01
N TYR A 42 -4.68 -24.95 28.56
CA TYR A 42 -4.38 -23.75 27.77
C TYR A 42 -2.93 -23.71 27.29
N ARG A 43 -2.01 -24.34 28.02
CA ARG A 43 -0.60 -24.45 27.63
C ARG A 43 -0.45 -25.31 26.38
N ASP A 44 -1.04 -26.49 26.39
CA ASP A 44 -1.02 -27.44 25.27
C ASP A 44 -1.73 -26.86 24.05
N LYS A 45 -2.91 -26.26 24.25
CA LYS A 45 -3.66 -25.58 23.19
C LYS A 45 -2.88 -24.42 22.54
N ALA A 46 -2.12 -23.67 23.33
CA ALA A 46 -1.27 -22.60 22.81
C ALA A 46 -0.05 -23.16 22.05
N ARG A 47 0.55 -24.25 22.52
CA ARG A 47 1.65 -24.99 21.85
C ARG A 47 1.23 -25.60 20.53
N GLU A 48 0.08 -26.27 20.49
CA GLU A 48 -0.50 -26.83 19.26
C GLU A 48 -0.70 -25.76 18.17
N ARG A 49 -0.94 -24.51 18.58
CA ARG A 49 -1.12 -23.35 17.70
C ARG A 49 0.16 -22.54 17.48
N GLY A 50 1.29 -22.98 18.02
CA GLY A 50 2.58 -22.31 17.86
C GLY A 50 2.64 -20.91 18.48
N VAL A 51 1.88 -20.63 19.55
CA VAL A 51 1.79 -19.30 20.17
C VAL A 51 1.94 -19.34 21.70
N CYS A 52 2.24 -18.20 22.32
CA CYS A 52 2.13 -18.03 23.77
C CYS A 52 0.67 -17.79 24.20
N TYR A 53 0.35 -18.02 25.47
CA TYR A 53 -1.02 -17.88 25.97
C TYR A 53 -1.58 -16.47 25.80
N LEU A 54 -0.76 -15.43 26.01
CA LEU A 54 -1.21 -14.05 25.84
C LEU A 54 -1.66 -13.77 24.40
N CYS A 55 -0.92 -14.26 23.41
CA CYS A 55 -1.29 -14.14 22.00
C CYS A 55 -2.54 -14.97 21.67
N LEU A 56 -2.67 -16.17 22.23
CA LEU A 56 -3.88 -16.98 22.10
C LEU A 56 -5.10 -16.22 22.64
N LYS A 57 -5.00 -15.68 23.86
CA LYS A 57 -6.06 -14.90 24.50
C LYS A 57 -6.44 -13.66 23.70
N ARG A 58 -5.46 -12.87 23.24
CA ARG A 58 -5.71 -11.67 22.41
C ARG A 58 -6.43 -12.02 21.10
N ARG A 59 -6.06 -13.12 20.45
CA ARG A 59 -6.72 -13.59 19.22
C ARG A 59 -8.16 -14.00 19.50
N ALA A 60 -8.39 -14.78 20.56
CA ALA A 60 -9.73 -15.20 20.97
C ALA A 60 -10.63 -14.00 21.28
N GLN A 61 -10.16 -13.03 22.07
CA GLN A 61 -10.92 -11.81 22.39
C GLN A 61 -11.28 -10.97 21.15
N ARG A 62 -10.37 -10.87 20.18
CA ARG A 62 -10.65 -10.15 18.92
C ARG A 62 -11.69 -10.90 18.08
N ALA A 63 -11.60 -12.23 18.02
CA ALA A 63 -12.56 -13.06 17.30
C ALA A 63 -13.94 -13.07 17.98
N GLU A 64 -13.98 -13.07 19.31
CA GLU A 64 -15.20 -12.90 20.11
C GLU A 64 -15.88 -11.57 19.81
N ALA A 65 -15.16 -10.45 19.91
CA ALA A 65 -15.71 -9.12 19.61
C ALA A 65 -16.34 -9.06 18.20
N TRP A 66 -15.65 -9.64 17.21
CA TRP A 66 -16.14 -9.79 15.85
C TRP A 66 -17.39 -10.68 15.78
N ALA A 67 -17.36 -11.89 16.33
CA ALA A 67 -18.47 -12.85 16.26
C ALA A 67 -19.73 -12.37 17.02
N CYS A 68 -19.52 -11.62 18.10
CA CYS A 68 -20.59 -11.02 18.90
C CYS A 68 -21.30 -9.84 18.20
N GLU A 69 -20.90 -9.46 16.98
CA GLU A 69 -21.47 -8.34 16.21
C GLU A 69 -21.30 -6.98 16.92
N LYS A 70 -20.19 -6.80 17.64
CA LYS A 70 -19.91 -5.58 18.40
C LYS A 70 -18.89 -4.72 17.67
N GLY A 71 -19.12 -3.40 17.66
CA GLY A 71 -18.13 -2.42 17.25
C GLY A 71 -17.86 -2.32 15.74
N PRO A 72 -16.87 -1.51 15.33
CA PRO A 72 -16.46 -1.36 13.94
C PRO A 72 -15.91 -2.65 13.34
N GLU A 73 -15.47 -3.61 14.16
CA GLU A 73 -14.93 -4.90 13.73
C GLU A 73 -15.93 -5.74 12.94
N TRP A 74 -17.23 -5.60 13.21
CA TRP A 74 -18.28 -6.33 12.49
C TRP A 74 -18.50 -5.79 11.06
N TYR A 75 -18.43 -4.46 10.92
CA TYR A 75 -18.56 -3.74 9.65
C TYR A 75 -17.27 -3.79 8.82
N ARG A 76 -16.15 -4.16 9.45
CA ARG A 76 -14.88 -4.49 8.82
C ARG A 76 -14.64 -5.99 8.89
N THR A 77 -13.41 -6.41 8.57
CA THR A 77 -12.96 -7.78 8.80
C THR A 77 -11.74 -7.78 9.69
N ILE A 78 -11.50 -8.92 10.34
CA ILE A 78 -10.25 -9.26 11.03
C ILE A 78 -9.53 -10.43 10.34
N TRP A 79 -10.09 -10.93 9.25
CA TRP A 79 -9.68 -12.14 8.55
C TRP A 79 -9.01 -11.79 7.22
N ILE A 80 -7.77 -12.21 7.05
CA ILE A 80 -6.99 -11.97 5.81
C ILE A 80 -7.65 -12.61 4.59
N ASP A 81 -8.29 -13.77 4.79
CA ASP A 81 -8.98 -14.47 3.71
C ASP A 81 -10.21 -13.72 3.19
N GLU A 82 -10.90 -12.93 4.03
CA GLU A 82 -11.95 -11.99 3.60
C GLU A 82 -11.38 -10.78 2.84
N VAL A 83 -10.17 -10.31 3.18
CA VAL A 83 -9.50 -9.19 2.48
C VAL A 83 -8.95 -9.60 1.12
N SER A 84 -8.51 -10.85 0.98
CA SER A 84 -7.88 -11.32 -0.26
C SER A 84 -8.79 -11.10 -1.47
N ASP A 85 -8.21 -10.74 -2.60
CA ASP A 85 -8.91 -10.65 -3.88
C ASP A 85 -9.33 -12.04 -4.37
N ARG A 86 -9.94 -12.08 -5.56
CA ARG A 86 -10.38 -13.35 -6.18
C ARG A 86 -9.23 -14.28 -6.57
N ASN A 87 -8.02 -13.75 -6.69
CA ASN A 87 -6.82 -14.55 -6.92
C ASN A 87 -6.16 -15.01 -5.60
N GLY A 88 -6.76 -14.71 -4.44
CA GLY A 88 -6.20 -15.02 -3.13
C GLY A 88 -5.03 -14.11 -2.74
N ARG A 89 -4.93 -12.92 -3.34
CA ARG A 89 -3.85 -11.95 -3.14
C ARG A 89 -4.36 -10.73 -2.40
N LEU A 90 -3.51 -10.18 -1.56
CA LEU A 90 -3.77 -8.93 -0.87
C LEU A 90 -2.53 -8.06 -0.89
N VAL A 91 -2.69 -6.81 -0.47
CA VAL A 91 -1.60 -5.86 -0.36
C VAL A 91 -1.59 -5.26 1.04
N LEU A 92 -0.40 -5.17 1.61
CA LEU A 92 -0.13 -4.29 2.74
C LEU A 92 0.26 -2.93 2.17
N LEU A 93 -0.72 -2.02 2.18
CA LEU A 93 -0.56 -0.62 1.83
C LEU A 93 0.12 0.09 2.99
N VAL A 94 1.22 0.78 2.72
CA VAL A 94 1.96 1.56 3.71
C VAL A 94 2.19 3.00 3.26
N GLY A 95 2.17 3.92 4.21
CA GLY A 95 2.40 5.34 3.96
C GLY A 95 3.31 5.96 5.02
N ARG A 96 4.13 6.93 4.62
CA ARG A 96 4.98 7.70 5.54
C ARG A 96 4.98 9.18 5.21
N PHE A 97 4.77 10.02 6.24
CA PHE A 97 5.26 11.39 6.23
C PHE A 97 6.58 11.44 6.98
N ASP A 98 7.61 12.05 6.39
CA ASP A 98 8.80 12.41 7.13
C ASP A 98 8.58 13.75 7.83
N LEU A 99 8.23 13.68 9.10
CA LEU A 99 7.92 14.85 9.92
C LEU A 99 9.14 15.40 10.68
N THR A 100 10.34 14.86 10.45
CA THR A 100 11.54 15.18 11.26
C THR A 100 11.81 16.69 11.32
N ASN A 101 11.97 17.32 10.16
CA ASN A 101 12.24 18.76 10.05
C ASN A 101 10.99 19.63 10.32
N TRP A 102 9.81 19.03 10.38
CA TRP A 102 8.57 19.74 10.72
C TRP A 102 8.37 19.80 12.23
N LEU A 103 8.61 18.70 12.94
CA LEU A 103 8.42 18.58 14.37
C LEU A 103 9.57 19.17 15.19
N ASP A 104 10.77 19.30 14.62
CA ASP A 104 11.85 20.09 15.22
C ASP A 104 11.75 21.60 14.94
N GLY A 105 10.78 22.01 14.12
CA GLY A 105 10.47 23.40 13.83
C GLY A 105 11.23 24.03 12.66
N ARG A 106 12.19 23.35 12.03
CA ARG A 106 12.96 23.91 10.90
C ARG A 106 12.06 24.32 9.73
N HIS A 107 11.18 23.44 9.27
CA HIS A 107 10.23 23.73 8.19
C HIS A 107 9.05 24.61 8.62
N VAL A 108 8.78 24.75 9.92
CA VAL A 108 7.78 25.72 10.41
C VAL A 108 8.29 27.15 10.23
N LYS A 109 9.60 27.40 10.40
CA LYS A 109 10.23 28.72 10.20
C LYS A 109 10.20 29.18 8.73
N THR A 110 10.03 28.26 7.79
CA THR A 110 9.91 28.56 6.35
C THR A 110 8.48 28.99 5.96
N LEU A 111 7.60 29.20 6.94
CA LEU A 111 6.25 29.71 6.74
C LEU A 111 6.18 31.13 7.29
N LEU A 112 5.48 32.02 6.59
CA LEU A 112 5.38 33.41 6.99
C LEU A 112 4.07 33.68 7.75
N VAL A 113 4.07 34.72 8.59
CA VAL A 113 2.91 35.30 9.29
C VAL A 113 2.53 36.62 8.65
N LYS A 114 3.54 37.45 8.36
CA LYS A 114 3.38 38.78 7.78
C LYS A 114 4.44 38.94 6.68
N ILE A 115 4.02 39.54 5.58
CA ILE A 115 4.89 40.17 4.60
C ILE A 115 4.55 41.65 4.62
N GLY A 116 5.58 42.46 4.82
CA GLY A 116 5.55 43.90 4.87
C GLY A 116 5.59 44.52 3.49
N LYS A 117 5.79 45.84 3.47
CA LYS A 117 5.87 46.61 2.21
C LYS A 117 7.26 46.54 1.58
N ASP A 118 8.30 46.34 2.40
CA ASP A 118 9.69 46.25 1.97
C ASP A 118 10.10 44.78 1.79
N GLN A 119 11.09 44.53 0.90
CA GLN A 119 11.52 43.16 0.54
C GLN A 119 12.02 42.33 1.74
N ASP A 120 12.50 42.98 2.80
CA ASP A 120 13.05 42.32 3.99
C ASP A 120 12.17 42.48 5.26
N ASP A 121 11.00 43.11 5.16
CA ASP A 121 10.00 43.13 6.26
C ASP A 121 9.15 41.87 6.17
N TYR A 122 9.62 40.76 6.74
CA TYR A 122 8.82 39.54 6.87
C TYR A 122 8.97 38.94 8.27
N VAL A 123 7.93 38.22 8.69
CA VAL A 123 7.92 37.55 9.98
C VAL A 123 7.63 36.07 9.78
N SER A 124 8.61 35.22 10.06
CA SER A 124 8.45 33.77 10.06
C SER A 124 7.59 33.28 11.22
N LYS A 125 6.90 32.15 11.03
CA LYS A 125 6.19 31.46 12.10
C LYS A 125 7.18 30.92 13.12
N ASN A 126 6.95 31.23 14.40
CA ASN A 126 7.65 30.58 15.48
C ASN A 126 7.16 29.13 15.66
N PRO A 127 8.06 28.14 15.83
CA PRO A 127 7.71 26.74 16.04
C PRO A 127 7.21 26.50 17.48
N SER A 128 6.06 27.08 17.82
CA SER A 128 5.41 26.85 19.11
C SER A 128 4.83 25.44 19.20
N PHE A 129 4.72 24.91 20.42
CA PHE A 129 4.11 23.60 20.68
C PHE A 129 2.75 23.43 20.00
N ALA A 130 1.90 24.47 20.02
CA ALA A 130 0.60 24.45 19.37
C ALA A 130 0.69 24.26 17.83
N ARG A 131 1.70 24.85 17.17
CA ARG A 131 1.91 24.65 15.73
C ARG A 131 2.45 23.27 15.41
N LEU A 132 3.40 22.77 16.20
CA LEU A 132 3.95 21.42 16.04
C LEU A 132 2.86 20.36 16.24
N ARG A 133 2.03 20.53 17.28
CA ARG A 133 0.84 19.70 17.52
C ARG A 133 -0.14 19.78 16.35
N ARG A 134 -0.37 20.95 15.75
CA ARG A 134 -1.25 21.06 14.57
C ARG A 134 -0.70 20.28 13.37
N VAL A 135 0.61 20.32 13.10
CA VAL A 135 1.21 19.49 12.04
C VAL A 135 0.99 18.01 12.31
N TRP A 136 1.21 17.58 13.56
CA TRP A 136 0.98 16.21 14.01
C TRP A 136 -0.50 15.81 13.85
N GLU A 137 -1.45 16.64 14.28
CA GLU A 137 -2.89 16.35 14.17
C GLU A 137 -3.36 16.35 12.70
N THR A 138 -2.87 17.25 11.86
CA THR A 138 -3.23 17.31 10.44
C THR A 138 -2.80 16.05 9.70
N THR A 139 -1.57 15.58 9.91
CA THR A 139 -1.08 14.35 9.27
C THR A 139 -1.74 13.09 9.84
N LYS A 140 -2.11 13.09 11.13
CA LYS A 140 -2.93 12.01 11.70
C LYS A 140 -4.31 11.95 11.04
N ARG A 141 -5.00 13.10 10.94
CA ARG A 141 -6.32 13.20 10.30
C ARG A 141 -6.29 12.81 8.83
N PHE A 142 -5.21 13.12 8.12
CA PHE A 142 -5.01 12.65 6.74
C PHE A 142 -5.11 11.12 6.67
N TRP A 143 -4.38 10.41 7.53
CA TRP A 143 -4.40 8.94 7.56
C TRP A 143 -5.70 8.34 8.08
N GLU A 144 -6.33 8.98 9.06
CA GLU A 144 -7.67 8.61 9.53
C GLU A 144 -8.68 8.72 8.37
N ALA A 145 -8.67 9.81 7.61
CA ALA A 145 -9.53 10.00 6.45
C ALA A 145 -9.23 9.02 5.30
N VAL A 146 -7.96 8.63 5.10
CA VAL A 146 -7.62 7.57 4.14
C VAL A 146 -8.32 6.24 4.52
N ASN A 147 -8.32 5.86 5.80
CA ASN A 147 -8.98 4.64 6.27
C ASN A 147 -10.51 4.72 6.23
N GLU A 148 -11.08 5.83 6.68
CA GLU A 148 -12.52 5.97 6.90
C GLU A 148 -13.28 6.43 5.64
N GLU A 149 -12.62 7.12 4.72
CA GLU A 149 -13.25 7.71 3.53
C GLU A 149 -12.68 7.13 2.23
N ASP A 150 -11.37 7.21 2.02
CA ASP A 150 -10.78 6.95 0.69
C ASP A 150 -10.77 5.46 0.31
N ILE A 151 -10.32 4.61 1.23
CA ILE A 151 -10.24 3.16 1.03
C ILE A 151 -11.64 2.56 0.74
N PRO A 152 -12.68 2.87 1.53
CA PRO A 152 -14.04 2.37 1.27
C PRO A 152 -14.63 2.76 -0.10
N LEU A 153 -14.16 3.83 -0.76
CA LEU A 153 -14.68 4.23 -2.08
C LEU A 153 -14.37 3.22 -3.19
N PHE A 154 -13.27 2.47 -3.06
CA PHE A 154 -12.78 1.56 -4.12
C PHE A 154 -12.98 0.09 -3.79
N ILE A 155 -13.36 -0.20 -2.55
CA ILE A 155 -13.47 -1.56 -2.05
C ILE A 155 -14.94 -1.90 -1.92
N GLU A 156 -15.31 -3.06 -2.45
CA GLU A 156 -16.68 -3.58 -2.43
C GLU A 156 -17.25 -3.60 -1.00
N THR A 157 -18.31 -2.83 -0.75
CA THR A 157 -18.94 -2.73 0.58
C THR A 157 -20.17 -3.63 0.72
N SER A 158 -20.51 -4.39 -0.33
CA SER A 158 -21.65 -5.33 -0.35
C SER A 158 -21.28 -6.78 0.01
N CYS A 159 -20.03 -7.04 0.41
CA CYS A 159 -19.60 -8.35 0.88
C CYS A 159 -20.41 -8.78 2.11
N ARG A 160 -20.91 -10.01 2.10
CA ARG A 160 -21.73 -10.58 3.17
C ARG A 160 -21.16 -11.92 3.62
N ARG A 161 -21.53 -12.34 4.83
CA ARG A 161 -21.11 -13.60 5.43
C ARG A 161 -22.25 -14.61 5.41
N VAL A 162 -21.91 -15.89 5.48
CA VAL A 162 -22.85 -16.99 5.68
C VAL A 162 -22.78 -17.46 7.12
N GLU A 163 -23.93 -17.65 7.72
CA GLU A 163 -24.12 -18.35 9.00
C GLU A 163 -24.55 -19.80 8.73
N VAL A 164 -23.96 -20.74 9.46
CA VAL A 164 -24.34 -22.16 9.44
C VAL A 164 -24.58 -22.65 10.88
N ARG A 165 -25.76 -23.20 11.16
CA ARG A 165 -26.06 -23.79 12.47
C ARG A 165 -25.93 -25.32 12.40
N PRO A 166 -25.16 -25.94 13.30
CA PRO A 166 -25.08 -27.39 13.35
C PRO A 166 -26.36 -28.00 13.95
N GLU A 167 -26.69 -29.22 13.52
CA GLU A 167 -27.65 -30.10 14.21
C GLU A 167 -27.08 -30.57 15.55
N ASP A 168 -25.83 -31.05 15.54
CA ASP A 168 -25.12 -31.65 16.66
C ASP A 168 -24.49 -30.60 17.61
N ARG A 169 -25.32 -29.67 18.13
CA ARG A 169 -24.85 -28.47 18.85
C ARG A 169 -23.94 -28.78 20.05
N ASP A 170 -24.34 -29.71 20.90
CA ASP A 170 -23.60 -30.02 22.14
C ASP A 170 -22.26 -30.66 21.82
N THR A 171 -22.24 -31.64 20.89
CA THR A 171 -21.01 -32.28 20.40
C THR A 171 -20.05 -31.26 19.80
N VAL A 172 -20.54 -30.32 19.01
CA VAL A 172 -19.71 -29.25 18.43
C VAL A 172 -19.16 -28.35 19.54
N LYS A 173 -20.02 -27.90 20.46
CA LYS A 173 -19.64 -26.99 21.54
C LYS A 173 -18.58 -27.58 22.46
N ASP A 174 -18.70 -28.85 22.83
CA ASP A 174 -17.80 -29.51 23.78
C ASP A 174 -16.41 -29.81 23.19
N ASN A 175 -16.29 -29.87 21.85
CA ASN A 175 -15.06 -30.24 21.16
C ASN A 175 -14.35 -29.07 20.46
N LEU A 176 -15.02 -27.91 20.31
CA LEU A 176 -14.42 -26.73 19.68
C LEU A 176 -14.03 -25.67 20.71
N GLY A 177 -12.88 -25.04 20.51
CA GLY A 177 -12.53 -23.80 21.19
C GLY A 177 -13.43 -22.63 20.80
N ASP A 178 -13.78 -21.83 21.80
CA ASP A 178 -14.59 -20.61 21.66
C ASP A 178 -13.97 -19.60 20.69
N TYR A 179 -14.76 -19.12 19.73
CA TYR A 179 -14.38 -18.10 18.74
C TYR A 179 -13.15 -18.46 17.90
N HIS A 180 -12.87 -19.76 17.78
CA HIS A 180 -11.78 -20.28 16.95
C HIS A 180 -12.21 -20.43 15.50
N VAL A 181 -11.23 -20.28 14.60
CA VAL A 181 -11.37 -20.63 13.17
C VAL A 181 -10.97 -22.08 12.94
N TYR A 182 -11.73 -22.76 12.10
CA TYR A 182 -11.48 -24.10 11.61
C TYR A 182 -11.51 -24.13 10.07
N GLU A 183 -10.70 -24.99 9.46
CA GLU A 183 -10.84 -25.29 8.03
C GLU A 183 -12.01 -26.26 7.85
N ALA A 184 -13.04 -25.87 7.10
CA ALA A 184 -14.15 -26.73 6.70
C ALA A 184 -13.96 -27.23 5.27
N ASP A 185 -14.29 -28.49 5.01
CA ASP A 185 -14.23 -29.09 3.67
C ASP A 185 -15.64 -29.23 3.06
N LEU A 186 -15.86 -28.55 1.93
CA LEU A 186 -17.12 -28.49 1.20
C LEU A 186 -17.16 -29.46 0.01
N ALA A 187 -16.67 -30.68 0.25
CA ALA A 187 -16.42 -31.74 -0.73
C ALA A 187 -15.36 -31.34 -1.78
N GLY A 188 -14.12 -31.18 -1.32
CA GLY A 188 -12.93 -30.87 -2.11
C GLY A 188 -12.54 -29.40 -2.12
N VAL A 189 -13.40 -28.52 -1.57
CA VAL A 189 -13.15 -27.07 -1.50
C VAL A 189 -13.09 -26.65 -0.05
N ARG A 190 -11.97 -26.05 0.36
CA ARG A 190 -11.77 -25.60 1.74
C ARG A 190 -12.25 -24.17 1.95
N THR A 191 -12.87 -23.93 3.10
CA THR A 191 -13.29 -22.60 3.59
C THR A 191 -12.99 -22.45 5.07
N SER A 192 -12.84 -21.21 5.54
CA SER A 192 -12.68 -20.92 6.97
C SER A 192 -14.03 -20.67 7.65
N LEU A 193 -14.31 -21.40 8.72
CA LEU A 193 -15.49 -21.22 9.58
C LEU A 193 -15.08 -20.86 11.01
N VAL A 194 -15.68 -19.81 11.55
CA VAL A 194 -15.48 -19.35 12.94
C VAL A 194 -16.62 -19.86 13.80
N TRP A 195 -16.30 -20.52 14.91
CA TRP A 195 -17.30 -21.01 15.86
C TRP A 195 -17.73 -19.92 16.85
N ASP A 196 -19.02 -19.55 16.86
CA ASP A 196 -19.66 -18.66 17.85
C ASP A 196 -20.45 -19.52 18.86
N PRO A 197 -19.88 -19.84 20.04
CA PRO A 197 -20.50 -20.72 21.03
C PRO A 197 -21.75 -20.11 21.67
N ASP A 198 -21.85 -18.78 21.76
CA ASP A 198 -22.99 -18.10 22.40
C ASP A 198 -24.26 -18.29 21.58
N ARG A 199 -24.13 -18.18 20.26
CA ARG A 199 -25.25 -18.34 19.32
C ARG A 199 -25.32 -19.71 18.67
N ASN A 200 -24.41 -20.62 19.03
CA ASN A 200 -24.29 -21.98 18.48
C ASN A 200 -24.31 -21.99 16.95
N ARG A 201 -23.43 -21.19 16.34
CA ARG A 201 -23.35 -21.01 14.88
C ARG A 201 -21.92 -20.94 14.39
N PHE A 202 -21.72 -21.26 13.12
CA PHE A 202 -20.51 -20.97 12.38
C PHE A 202 -20.70 -19.72 11.52
N LEU A 203 -19.66 -18.91 11.42
CA LEU A 203 -19.58 -17.74 10.55
C LEU A 203 -18.49 -17.96 9.50
N SER A 204 -18.79 -17.70 8.23
CA SER A 204 -17.77 -17.71 7.17
C SER A 204 -16.73 -16.60 7.39
N ALA A 205 -15.45 -16.90 7.14
CA ALA A 205 -14.33 -15.96 7.26
C ALA A 205 -13.41 -15.94 6.02
N ASP A 206 -13.97 -16.22 4.84
CA ASP A 206 -13.29 -16.22 3.55
C ASP A 206 -13.96 -15.25 2.57
N ASN A 207 -13.21 -14.76 1.56
CA ASN A 207 -13.80 -14.10 0.40
C ASN A 207 -14.74 -15.07 -0.35
N LEU A 208 -16.04 -14.84 -0.23
CA LEU A 208 -17.06 -15.72 -0.79
C LEU A 208 -17.15 -15.66 -2.31
N CYS A 209 -16.77 -14.54 -2.96
CA CYS A 209 -16.67 -14.48 -4.42
C CYS A 209 -15.60 -15.45 -4.92
N ARG A 210 -14.43 -15.43 -4.28
CA ARG A 210 -13.36 -16.39 -4.57
C ARG A 210 -13.82 -17.83 -4.34
N LEU A 211 -14.47 -18.09 -3.19
CA LEU A 211 -14.94 -19.42 -2.86
C LEU A 211 -15.98 -19.93 -3.85
N ALA A 212 -16.91 -19.07 -4.28
CA ALA A 212 -17.92 -19.40 -5.28
C ALA A 212 -17.31 -19.77 -6.64
N GLU A 213 -16.29 -19.04 -7.10
CA GLU A 213 -15.55 -19.37 -8.33
C GLU A 213 -14.85 -20.73 -8.23
N VAL A 214 -14.25 -21.05 -7.08
CA VAL A 214 -13.61 -22.36 -6.85
C VAL A 214 -14.65 -23.49 -6.84
N ILE A 215 -15.82 -23.27 -6.24
CA ILE A 215 -16.91 -24.26 -6.20
C ILE A 215 -17.50 -24.48 -7.61
N ALA A 216 -17.73 -23.42 -8.37
CA ALA A 216 -18.35 -23.49 -9.68
C ALA A 216 -17.40 -23.99 -10.78
N GLY A 217 -16.09 -23.82 -10.60
CA GLY A 217 -15.07 -24.23 -11.55
C GLY A 217 -14.77 -23.19 -12.64
N PRO A 218 -13.94 -23.56 -13.63
CA PRO A 218 -13.49 -22.64 -14.68
C PRO A 218 -14.65 -22.03 -15.49
N GLY A 219 -14.60 -20.72 -15.75
CA GLY A 219 -15.58 -20.01 -16.59
C GLY A 219 -16.73 -19.33 -15.84
N ALA A 220 -16.74 -19.36 -14.50
CA ALA A 220 -17.81 -18.79 -13.68
C ALA A 220 -17.77 -17.26 -13.50
N ALA A 221 -17.37 -16.50 -14.53
CA ALA A 221 -17.23 -15.03 -14.46
C ALA A 221 -18.55 -14.32 -14.08
N GLY A 222 -19.71 -14.91 -14.36
CA GLY A 222 -21.02 -14.39 -13.93
C GLY A 222 -21.29 -14.42 -12.42
N LEU A 223 -20.47 -15.13 -11.63
CA LEU A 223 -20.56 -15.19 -10.16
C LEU A 223 -19.76 -14.08 -9.46
N CYS A 224 -19.20 -13.14 -10.21
CA CYS A 224 -18.42 -12.02 -9.69
C CYS A 224 -19.22 -11.09 -8.75
N GLU A 225 -20.55 -11.11 -8.85
CA GLU A 225 -21.42 -10.29 -8.01
C GLU A 225 -21.51 -10.87 -6.59
N PRO A 226 -21.18 -10.08 -5.54
CA PRO A 226 -21.15 -10.58 -4.16
C PRO A 226 -22.46 -11.23 -3.69
N SER A 227 -23.60 -10.75 -4.18
CA SER A 227 -24.95 -11.30 -3.91
C SER A 227 -25.08 -12.75 -4.41
N LYS A 228 -24.71 -13.02 -5.67
CA LYS A 228 -24.78 -14.36 -6.27
C LYS A 228 -23.78 -15.32 -5.65
N ALA A 229 -22.57 -14.82 -5.35
CA ALA A 229 -21.53 -15.61 -4.72
C ALA A 229 -21.96 -16.08 -3.31
N VAL A 230 -22.48 -15.16 -2.48
CA VAL A 230 -22.90 -15.51 -1.11
C VAL A 230 -24.06 -16.51 -1.12
N ASP A 231 -25.02 -16.35 -2.04
CA ASP A 231 -26.15 -17.27 -2.17
C ASP A 231 -25.70 -18.67 -2.62
N LEU A 232 -24.77 -18.76 -3.57
CA LEU A 232 -24.22 -20.05 -4.02
C LEU A 232 -23.49 -20.76 -2.89
N VAL A 233 -22.63 -20.05 -2.14
CA VAL A 233 -21.92 -20.63 -0.99
C VAL A 233 -22.90 -21.07 0.09
N CYS A 234 -23.90 -20.23 0.42
CA CYS A 234 -24.93 -20.55 1.40
C CYS A 234 -25.69 -21.83 1.01
N ASN A 235 -26.13 -21.91 -0.25
CA ASN A 235 -26.83 -23.09 -0.78
C ASN A 235 -25.94 -24.33 -0.80
N ARG A 236 -24.64 -24.19 -1.08
CA ARG A 236 -23.69 -25.31 -1.05
C ARG A 236 -23.54 -25.85 0.36
N LEU A 237 -23.35 -24.98 1.35
CA LEU A 237 -23.23 -25.35 2.76
C LEU A 237 -24.47 -26.10 3.25
N GLY A 238 -25.68 -25.63 2.89
CA GLY A 238 -26.93 -26.25 3.34
C GLY A 238 -27.29 -27.58 2.67
N LYS A 239 -26.63 -27.94 1.55
CA LYS A 239 -26.88 -29.20 0.83
C LYS A 239 -25.94 -30.34 1.21
N LEU A 240 -24.90 -30.08 1.99
CA LEU A 240 -23.96 -31.10 2.42
C LEU A 240 -24.53 -31.88 3.61
N ASP A 241 -24.48 -33.22 3.56
CA ASP A 241 -24.89 -34.07 4.70
C ASP A 241 -23.92 -33.89 5.88
N LYS A 242 -22.61 -33.86 5.60
CA LYS A 242 -21.56 -33.72 6.62
C LYS A 242 -20.48 -32.75 6.17
N ILE A 243 -20.02 -31.95 7.12
CA ILE A 243 -18.91 -31.02 6.93
C ILE A 243 -17.81 -31.38 7.94
N PRO A 244 -16.67 -31.93 7.49
CA PRO A 244 -15.53 -32.14 8.36
C PRO A 244 -14.80 -30.82 8.61
N LEU A 245 -14.47 -30.59 9.88
CA LEU A 245 -13.68 -29.47 10.38
C LEU A 245 -12.28 -29.96 10.75
N TYR A 246 -11.29 -29.18 10.41
CA TYR A 246 -9.89 -29.42 10.74
C TYR A 246 -9.36 -28.24 11.55
N GLU A 247 -8.53 -28.52 12.55
CA GLU A 247 -7.68 -27.48 13.12
C GLU A 247 -6.75 -26.95 12.02
N PRO A 248 -6.51 -25.62 11.94
CA PRO A 248 -5.56 -25.04 11.00
C PRO A 248 -4.15 -25.60 11.27
N GLY A 249 -3.78 -26.66 10.55
CA GLY A 249 -2.65 -27.50 10.91
C GLY A 249 -1.28 -26.95 10.50
N GLY A 250 -0.28 -27.21 11.35
CA GLY A 250 1.14 -27.07 11.05
C GLY A 250 1.64 -28.08 10.02
N TYR A 251 2.79 -27.78 9.40
CA TYR A 251 3.41 -28.58 8.34
C TYR A 251 3.63 -30.05 8.78
N GLY A 252 3.27 -31.01 7.91
CA GLY A 252 3.77 -32.39 7.97
C GLY A 252 2.94 -33.43 8.75
N ARG A 253 1.80 -33.09 9.36
CA ARG A 253 0.91 -34.11 9.98
C ARG A 253 -0.16 -34.61 9.02
N VAL A 254 -0.44 -35.91 9.08
CA VAL A 254 -1.61 -36.51 8.41
C VAL A 254 -2.86 -35.84 8.98
N ARG A 255 -3.63 -35.17 8.13
CA ARG A 255 -4.83 -34.43 8.54
C ARG A 255 -5.91 -35.42 8.96
N GLN A 256 -6.37 -35.30 10.20
CA GLN A 256 -7.58 -35.96 10.68
C GLN A 256 -8.63 -34.88 10.98
N PRO A 257 -9.91 -35.13 10.64
CA PRO A 257 -10.98 -34.21 11.00
C PRO A 257 -11.08 -34.14 12.52
N HIS A 258 -11.06 -32.92 13.04
CA HIS A 258 -11.21 -32.64 14.47
C HIS A 258 -12.66 -32.88 14.93
N VAL A 259 -13.61 -32.35 14.15
CA VAL A 259 -15.06 -32.54 14.37
C VAL A 259 -15.73 -32.70 13.01
N VAL A 260 -16.80 -33.48 12.94
CA VAL A 260 -17.68 -33.56 11.76
C VAL A 260 -19.08 -33.19 12.22
N PHE A 261 -19.72 -32.23 11.56
CA PHE A 261 -21.07 -31.79 11.91
C PHE A 261 -22.01 -31.82 10.71
N ARG A 262 -23.32 -31.90 10.99
CA ARG A 262 -24.37 -31.72 9.98
C ARG A 262 -24.93 -30.30 9.98
N PRO A 263 -25.01 -29.62 8.83
CA PRO A 263 -25.63 -28.30 8.75
C PRO A 263 -27.15 -28.43 8.84
N ARG A 264 -27.75 -27.85 9.89
CA ARG A 264 -29.21 -27.79 10.07
C ARG A 264 -29.85 -26.65 9.28
N GLU A 265 -29.21 -25.49 9.34
CA GLU A 265 -29.73 -24.25 8.84
C GLU A 265 -28.59 -23.38 8.34
N THR A 266 -28.74 -22.83 7.14
CA THR A 266 -27.78 -21.90 6.54
C THR A 266 -28.50 -20.62 6.14
N ARG A 267 -27.92 -19.47 6.49
CA ARG A 267 -28.50 -18.15 6.20
C ARG A 267 -27.43 -17.17 5.77
N VAL A 268 -27.78 -16.30 4.83
CA VAL A 268 -26.97 -15.13 4.51
C VAL A 268 -27.19 -14.05 5.56
N ILE A 269 -26.10 -13.56 6.14
CA ILE A 269 -26.14 -12.44 7.08
C ILE A 269 -26.44 -11.17 6.29
N LYS A 270 -27.48 -10.44 6.71
CA LYS A 270 -27.94 -9.23 6.01
C LYS A 270 -26.89 -8.10 6.05
N GLN A 271 -26.18 -7.99 7.17
CA GLN A 271 -25.15 -6.98 7.36
C GLN A 271 -23.97 -7.22 6.40
N SER A 272 -23.62 -6.20 5.64
CA SER A 272 -22.42 -6.22 4.81
C SER A 272 -21.20 -5.72 5.58
N TYR A 273 -20.01 -6.06 5.06
CA TYR A 273 -18.73 -5.62 5.58
C TYR A 273 -17.82 -5.11 4.45
N THR A 274 -16.86 -4.27 4.80
CA THR A 274 -15.79 -3.84 3.89
C THR A 274 -14.55 -4.74 4.10
N PRO A 275 -14.04 -5.43 3.07
CA PRO A 275 -12.91 -6.36 3.15
C PRO A 275 -11.57 -5.62 3.31
N THR A 276 -11.38 -4.97 4.46
CA THR A 276 -10.16 -4.24 4.83
C THR A 276 -9.79 -4.50 6.29
N ILE A 277 -8.50 -4.48 6.59
CA ILE A 277 -7.97 -4.52 7.96
C ILE A 277 -7.08 -3.30 8.17
N PRO A 278 -7.58 -2.23 8.79
CA PRO A 278 -6.74 -1.13 9.27
C PRO A 278 -5.75 -1.65 10.32
N ILE A 279 -4.49 -1.24 10.23
CA ILE A 279 -3.45 -1.62 11.20
C ILE A 279 -2.95 -0.38 11.95
N LEU A 280 -2.54 0.67 11.24
CA LEU A 280 -2.00 1.91 11.81
C LEU A 280 -2.51 3.13 11.05
N ALA A 281 -2.87 4.18 11.79
CA ALA A 281 -3.14 5.53 11.30
C ALA A 281 -2.49 6.53 12.26
N GLU A 282 -1.16 6.48 12.33
CA GLU A 282 -0.36 7.38 13.15
C GLU A 282 0.11 8.57 12.28
N PRO A 283 0.35 9.76 12.86
CA PRO A 283 0.73 10.96 12.10
C PRO A 283 1.81 10.75 11.04
N ALA A 284 2.87 10.01 11.39
CA ALA A 284 3.97 9.75 10.47
C ALA A 284 3.79 8.46 9.66
N THR A 285 2.94 7.52 10.06
CA THR A 285 2.94 6.16 9.51
C THR A 285 1.55 5.56 9.40
N PHE A 286 1.30 4.97 8.25
CA PHE A 286 0.05 4.33 7.91
C PHE A 286 0.26 2.89 7.45
N MET A 287 -0.65 1.99 7.83
CA MET A 287 -0.68 0.61 7.38
C MET A 287 -2.13 0.09 7.31
N ALA A 288 -2.51 -0.50 6.17
CA ALA A 288 -3.78 -1.20 6.02
C ALA A 288 -3.63 -2.40 5.07
N LEU A 289 -4.36 -3.49 5.35
CA LEU A 289 -4.54 -4.58 4.39
C LEU A 289 -5.78 -4.31 3.55
N ILE A 290 -5.61 -4.36 2.24
CA ILE A 290 -6.68 -4.19 1.25
C ILE A 290 -6.56 -5.27 0.16
N PRO A 291 -7.64 -5.54 -0.60
CA PRO A 291 -7.58 -6.45 -1.74
C PRO A 291 -6.56 -5.99 -2.77
N ALA A 292 -5.77 -6.93 -3.32
CA ALA A 292 -4.69 -6.60 -4.25
C ALA A 292 -5.19 -5.95 -5.55
N ASP A 293 -6.36 -6.36 -6.02
CA ASP A 293 -7.01 -5.85 -7.24
C ASP A 293 -7.52 -4.41 -7.11
N ARG A 294 -7.51 -3.82 -5.91
CA ARG A 294 -7.90 -2.41 -5.63
C ARG A 294 -6.71 -1.52 -5.27
N ALA A 295 -5.50 -2.08 -5.24
CA ALA A 295 -4.33 -1.42 -4.70
C ALA A 295 -3.99 -0.10 -5.40
N LEU A 296 -4.03 -0.08 -6.74
CA LEU A 296 -3.63 1.09 -7.51
C LEU A 296 -4.70 2.18 -7.52
N GLU A 297 -5.98 1.83 -7.52
CA GLU A 297 -7.07 2.81 -7.39
C GLU A 297 -6.99 3.54 -6.05
N VAL A 298 -6.76 2.80 -4.96
CA VAL A 298 -6.55 3.37 -3.62
C VAL A 298 -5.28 4.22 -3.57
N ALA A 299 -4.16 3.72 -4.09
CA ALA A 299 -2.91 4.47 -4.10
C ALA A 299 -3.04 5.80 -4.88
N HIS A 300 -3.73 5.78 -6.02
CA HIS A 300 -4.02 6.96 -6.81
C HIS A 300 -4.90 7.97 -6.06
N LYS A 301 -5.90 7.50 -5.30
CA LYS A 301 -6.72 8.37 -4.46
C LYS A 301 -5.91 9.03 -3.35
N ILE A 302 -5.05 8.27 -2.67
CA ILE A 302 -4.17 8.79 -1.62
C ILE A 302 -3.23 9.84 -2.18
N LYS A 303 -2.63 9.58 -3.36
CA LYS A 303 -1.84 10.58 -4.09
C LYS A 303 -2.64 11.85 -4.31
N LYS A 304 -3.82 11.78 -4.91
CA LYS A 304 -4.67 12.97 -5.14
C LYS A 304 -4.99 13.73 -3.86
N ARG A 305 -5.27 13.03 -2.75
CA ARG A 305 -5.49 13.66 -1.45
C ARG A 305 -4.23 14.38 -0.98
N PHE A 306 -3.06 13.73 -1.03
CA PHE A 306 -1.78 14.33 -0.67
C PHE A 306 -1.52 15.61 -1.47
N GLU A 307 -1.72 15.58 -2.79
CA GLU A 307 -1.51 16.73 -3.65
C GLU A 307 -2.48 17.88 -3.36
N THR A 308 -3.71 17.55 -2.97
CA THR A 308 -4.77 18.53 -2.65
C THR A 308 -4.56 19.17 -1.28
N GLU A 309 -4.32 18.36 -0.25
CA GLU A 309 -4.23 18.82 1.14
C GLU A 309 -2.84 19.37 1.48
N MET A 310 -1.78 18.82 0.88
CA MET A 310 -0.38 19.16 1.18
C MET A 310 0.33 19.92 0.05
N GLY A 311 -0.37 20.24 -1.04
CA GLY A 311 0.23 20.79 -2.27
C GLY A 311 1.07 22.06 -2.08
N LYS A 312 0.72 22.91 -1.10
CA LYS A 312 1.45 24.16 -0.79
C LYS A 312 2.83 23.93 -0.16
N VAL A 313 3.03 22.78 0.47
CA VAL A 313 4.26 22.46 1.21
C VAL A 313 4.91 21.16 0.73
N ARG A 314 4.36 20.53 -0.32
CA ARG A 314 4.81 19.23 -0.87
C ARG A 314 6.30 19.21 -1.20
N ASN A 315 6.87 20.35 -1.57
CA ASN A 315 8.29 20.49 -1.89
C ASN A 315 9.23 20.23 -0.69
N ARG A 316 8.73 20.26 0.54
CA ARG A 316 9.51 20.06 1.78
C ARG A 316 8.78 19.18 2.80
N LEU A 317 7.78 18.43 2.35
CA LEU A 317 7.10 17.41 3.15
C LEU A 317 7.34 16.06 2.46
N PRO A 318 8.42 15.35 2.83
CA PRO A 318 8.73 14.07 2.21
C PRO A 318 7.61 13.09 2.49
N PHE A 319 7.14 12.44 1.43
CA PHE A 319 6.03 11.50 1.47
C PHE A 319 6.42 10.21 0.76
N PHE A 320 6.05 9.08 1.33
CA PHE A 320 6.25 7.77 0.72
C PHE A 320 4.97 6.96 0.76
N LEU A 321 4.69 6.28 -0.35
CA LEU A 321 3.59 5.35 -0.52
C LEU A 321 4.13 4.00 -1.02
N GLY A 322 3.84 2.93 -0.30
CA GLY A 322 4.35 1.60 -0.57
C GLY A 322 3.25 0.55 -0.69
N LEU A 323 3.42 -0.41 -1.60
CA LEU A 323 2.52 -1.54 -1.79
C LEU A 323 3.27 -2.87 -1.67
N VAL A 324 3.01 -3.66 -0.63
CA VAL A 324 3.59 -5.00 -0.47
C VAL A 324 2.52 -6.05 -0.77
N PHE A 325 2.57 -6.64 -1.96
CA PHE A 325 1.65 -7.68 -2.42
C PHE A 325 2.08 -9.05 -1.94
N PHE A 326 1.13 -9.90 -1.56
CA PHE A 326 1.40 -11.28 -1.15
C PHE A 326 0.16 -12.17 -1.27
N ASP A 327 0.38 -13.48 -1.36
CA ASP A 327 -0.70 -14.48 -1.28
C ASP A 327 -1.22 -14.59 0.15
N ARG A 328 -2.51 -14.86 0.35
CA ARG A 328 -3.13 -15.02 1.67
C ARG A 328 -2.46 -16.07 2.57
N ARG A 329 -1.76 -17.05 1.98
CA ARG A 329 -0.99 -18.07 2.71
C ARG A 329 0.42 -17.63 3.08
N GLN A 330 0.90 -16.52 2.52
CA GLN A 330 2.20 -15.96 2.85
C GLN A 330 2.17 -15.46 4.30
N PRO A 331 3.17 -15.79 5.14
CA PRO A 331 3.18 -15.34 6.53
C PRO A 331 3.16 -13.81 6.64
N LEU A 332 2.18 -13.27 7.38
CA LEU A 332 1.98 -11.83 7.53
C LEU A 332 3.23 -11.11 8.05
N PHE A 333 4.02 -11.75 8.91
CA PHE A 333 5.25 -11.15 9.43
C PHE A 333 6.25 -10.80 8.31
N SER A 334 6.28 -11.57 7.21
CA SER A 334 7.17 -11.28 6.08
C SER A 334 6.72 -10.03 5.32
N ALA A 335 5.42 -9.83 5.16
CA ALA A 335 4.86 -8.61 4.59
C ALA A 335 5.12 -7.39 5.49
N VAL A 336 4.94 -7.54 6.81
CA VAL A 336 5.20 -6.46 7.78
C VAL A 336 6.69 -6.11 7.85
N ASP A 337 7.60 -7.09 7.79
CA ASP A 337 9.05 -6.85 7.73
C ASP A 337 9.44 -6.08 6.46
N ALA A 338 8.95 -6.52 5.30
CA ALA A 338 9.17 -5.82 4.02
C ALA A 338 8.65 -4.37 4.08
N ALA A 339 7.43 -4.17 4.58
CA ALA A 339 6.84 -2.86 4.78
C ALA A 339 7.68 -1.96 5.70
N ARG A 340 8.17 -2.48 6.82
CA ARG A 340 9.03 -1.73 7.75
C ARG A 340 10.34 -1.30 7.08
N ARG A 341 10.96 -2.17 6.27
CA ARG A 341 12.18 -1.84 5.51
C ARG A 341 11.94 -0.73 4.49
N MET A 342 10.81 -0.78 3.76
CA MET A 342 10.40 0.30 2.86
C MET A 342 10.21 1.62 3.61
N LEU A 343 9.50 1.60 4.74
CA LEU A 343 9.25 2.79 5.55
C LEU A 343 10.53 3.38 6.15
N ALA A 344 11.49 2.53 6.54
CA ALA A 344 12.77 2.94 7.09
C ALA A 344 13.75 3.52 6.04
N SER A 345 13.45 3.38 4.75
CA SER A 345 14.30 3.90 3.69
C SER A 345 14.31 5.43 3.69
N GLU A 346 15.48 6.01 3.42
CA GLU A 346 15.66 7.46 3.38
C GLU A 346 14.94 8.10 2.20
N LEU A 347 14.46 9.33 2.41
CA LEU A 347 13.85 10.17 1.38
C LEU A 347 14.69 11.44 1.24
N PRO A 348 15.88 11.35 0.63
CA PRO A 348 16.78 12.48 0.53
C PRO A 348 16.18 13.58 -0.38
N PRO A 349 16.52 14.85 -0.12
CA PRO A 349 16.15 15.92 -1.02
C PRO A 349 16.88 15.78 -2.37
N GLU A 350 16.27 16.31 -3.41
CA GLU A 350 16.83 16.44 -4.74
C GLU A 350 16.92 17.91 -5.18
N SER A 351 17.79 18.20 -6.14
CA SER A 351 17.93 19.52 -6.77
C SER A 351 17.32 19.47 -8.16
N TRP A 352 16.15 20.09 -8.34
CA TRP A 352 15.43 20.10 -9.61
C TRP A 352 15.50 21.47 -10.27
N ALA A 353 15.74 21.49 -11.58
CA ALA A 353 15.74 22.74 -12.35
C ALA A 353 14.32 23.03 -12.85
N VAL A 354 13.86 24.26 -12.65
CA VAL A 354 12.59 24.74 -13.20
C VAL A 354 12.70 24.88 -14.72
N ARG A 355 11.68 24.43 -15.45
CA ARG A 355 11.53 24.69 -16.88
C ARG A 355 10.74 25.97 -17.11
N TYR A 356 9.57 26.07 -16.50
CA TYR A 356 8.77 27.29 -16.45
C TYR A 356 7.74 27.21 -15.31
N THR A 357 7.19 28.35 -14.95
CA THR A 357 5.99 28.47 -14.13
C THR A 357 4.88 29.13 -14.94
N ARG A 358 3.63 28.78 -14.65
CA ARG A 358 2.46 29.31 -15.36
C ARG A 358 1.27 29.39 -14.43
N ARG A 359 0.62 30.56 -14.38
CA ARG A 359 -0.62 30.70 -13.63
C ARG A 359 -1.78 30.05 -14.40
N ILE A 360 -2.54 29.18 -13.74
CA ILE A 360 -3.73 28.51 -14.28
C ILE A 360 -4.94 29.07 -13.53
N GLY A 361 -5.76 29.87 -14.24
CA GLY A 361 -6.88 30.58 -13.62
C GLY A 361 -6.41 31.55 -12.53
N LYS A 362 -7.20 31.70 -11.46
CA LYS A 362 -6.86 32.61 -10.35
C LYS A 362 -6.19 31.90 -9.17
N THR A 363 -6.33 30.57 -9.07
CA THR A 363 -6.13 29.82 -7.83
C THR A 363 -4.90 28.91 -7.82
N VAL A 364 -4.33 28.60 -8.99
CA VAL A 364 -3.24 27.62 -9.14
C VAL A 364 -2.07 28.20 -9.93
N CYS A 365 -0.86 27.86 -9.50
CA CYS A 365 0.37 28.02 -10.27
C CYS A 365 0.90 26.63 -10.65
N GLU A 366 1.04 26.36 -11.94
CA GLU A 366 1.74 25.20 -12.45
C GLU A 366 3.25 25.47 -12.47
N ILE A 367 4.03 24.57 -11.89
CA ILE A 367 5.48 24.53 -12.03
C ILE A 367 5.85 23.28 -12.82
N VAL A 368 6.58 23.46 -13.91
CA VAL A 368 7.13 22.36 -14.72
C VAL A 368 8.63 22.34 -14.58
N PHE A 369 9.19 21.17 -14.32
CA PHE A 369 10.62 20.94 -14.15
C PHE A 369 11.27 20.41 -15.43
N GLN A 370 12.59 20.53 -15.51
CA GLN A 370 13.36 20.05 -16.66
C GLN A 370 13.34 18.51 -16.80
N ASN A 371 13.05 17.79 -15.73
CA ASN A 371 12.86 16.32 -15.76
C ASN A 371 11.47 15.89 -16.27
N GLY A 372 10.61 16.83 -16.68
CA GLY A 372 9.27 16.55 -17.21
C GLY A 372 8.16 16.52 -16.18
N ILE A 373 8.49 16.51 -14.88
CA ILE A 373 7.49 16.53 -13.81
C ILE A 373 6.80 17.90 -13.74
N SER A 374 5.49 17.89 -13.49
CA SER A 374 4.67 19.09 -13.30
C SER A 374 3.91 19.01 -11.97
N TRP A 375 3.90 20.11 -11.21
CA TRP A 375 3.09 20.25 -10.01
C TRP A 375 2.12 21.42 -10.13
N GLN A 376 0.88 21.19 -9.68
CA GLN A 376 -0.13 22.24 -9.51
C GLN A 376 -0.11 22.69 -8.05
N VAL A 377 0.37 23.91 -7.81
CA VAL A 377 0.52 24.49 -6.47
C VAL A 377 -0.61 25.49 -6.24
N PRO A 378 -1.44 25.33 -5.19
CA PRO A 378 -2.44 26.32 -4.84
C PRO A 378 -1.78 27.64 -4.39
N VAL A 379 -2.22 28.77 -4.97
CA VAL A 379 -1.72 30.13 -4.67
C VAL A 379 -2.79 31.02 -4.04
N VAL A 380 -3.85 30.42 -3.51
CA VAL A 380 -4.91 31.09 -2.75
C VAL A 380 -5.20 30.33 -1.46
N MET A 381 -5.78 31.02 -0.47
CA MET A 381 -6.21 30.45 0.81
C MET A 381 -7.47 29.58 0.64
N GLY A 382 -7.92 28.94 1.73
CA GLY A 382 -9.08 28.04 1.71
C GLY A 382 -10.41 28.70 1.35
N ASP A 383 -10.44 30.04 1.27
CA ASP A 383 -11.57 30.82 0.76
C ASP A 383 -11.60 30.94 -0.77
N PHE A 384 -10.59 30.36 -1.45
CA PHE A 384 -10.39 30.40 -2.90
C PHE A 384 -10.28 31.82 -3.51
N ASN A 385 -10.06 32.84 -2.69
CA ASN A 385 -10.05 34.24 -3.11
C ASN A 385 -8.81 35.00 -2.63
N THR A 386 -8.42 34.84 -1.36
CA THR A 386 -7.25 35.51 -0.80
C THR A 386 -5.97 34.89 -1.36
N HIS A 387 -5.12 35.70 -2.00
CA HIS A 387 -3.82 35.24 -2.51
C HIS A 387 -2.93 34.74 -1.36
N ASP A 388 -2.21 33.63 -1.58
CA ASP A 388 -1.43 32.97 -0.54
C ASP A 388 0.02 33.42 -0.57
N ASP A 389 0.31 34.49 0.16
CA ASP A 389 1.67 34.98 0.34
C ASP A 389 2.44 34.22 1.45
N TRP A 390 1.88 33.18 2.10
CA TRP A 390 2.43 32.63 3.35
C TRP A 390 3.10 31.26 3.24
N TYR A 391 2.67 30.40 2.31
CA TYR A 391 3.06 28.98 2.28
C TYR A 391 3.90 28.52 1.06
N PRO A 392 3.57 28.90 -0.19
CA PRO A 392 4.08 28.21 -1.38
C PRO A 392 5.45 28.73 -1.85
N TYR A 393 6.43 28.65 -0.95
CA TYR A 393 7.82 29.03 -1.21
C TYR A 393 8.73 27.83 -1.44
N TYR A 394 9.73 28.01 -2.29
CA TYR A 394 10.73 27.03 -2.66
C TYR A 394 12.12 27.54 -2.32
N LEU A 395 12.92 26.70 -1.69
CA LEU A 395 14.33 26.98 -1.48
C LEU A 395 15.06 26.91 -2.82
N VAL A 396 15.55 28.05 -3.31
CA VAL A 396 16.36 28.12 -4.52
C VAL A 396 17.82 28.07 -4.12
N GLU A 397 18.51 27.02 -4.55
CA GLU A 397 19.93 26.83 -4.30
C GLU A 397 20.77 27.74 -5.19
N LYS A 398 20.40 27.85 -6.48
CA LYS A 398 21.09 28.65 -7.50
C LYS A 398 20.10 29.11 -8.58
N ASP A 399 20.28 30.32 -9.11
CA ASP A 399 19.62 30.76 -10.34
C ASP A 399 20.29 30.16 -11.59
N ALA A 400 19.78 30.51 -12.78
CA ALA A 400 20.34 30.12 -14.07
C ALA A 400 21.84 30.49 -14.25
N ALA A 401 22.30 31.56 -13.59
CA ALA A 401 23.67 32.05 -13.63
C ALA A 401 24.54 31.54 -12.44
N GLY A 402 24.01 30.66 -11.59
CA GLY A 402 24.71 30.12 -10.43
C GLY A 402 24.73 31.03 -9.19
N ARG A 403 23.94 32.10 -9.16
CA ARG A 403 23.88 33.11 -8.10
C ARG A 403 22.71 32.88 -7.14
N ALA A 404 22.81 33.46 -5.94
CA ALA A 404 21.69 33.52 -4.99
C ALA A 404 20.60 34.48 -5.53
N PRO A 405 19.30 34.11 -5.50
CA PRO A 405 18.21 34.89 -6.12
C PRO A 405 17.73 36.06 -5.24
N SER A 406 18.66 36.87 -4.73
CA SER A 406 18.41 37.97 -3.79
C SER A 406 17.81 39.24 -4.42
N TRP A 407 17.28 39.17 -5.64
CA TRP A 407 16.57 40.30 -6.28
C TRP A 407 15.09 39.99 -6.57
N ARG A 408 14.62 38.78 -6.28
CA ARG A 408 13.22 38.38 -6.49
C ARG A 408 12.28 39.21 -5.63
N ARG A 409 11.10 39.53 -6.16
CA ARG A 409 10.12 40.40 -5.50
C ARG A 409 9.47 39.68 -4.32
N LEU A 410 8.96 38.47 -4.54
CA LEU A 410 8.36 37.63 -3.50
C LEU A 410 9.38 36.62 -2.97
N ARG A 411 10.12 37.02 -1.93
CA ARG A 411 11.13 36.19 -1.30
C ARG A 411 11.25 36.43 0.20
N PHE A 412 11.93 35.52 0.88
CA PHE A 412 12.53 35.74 2.19
C PHE A 412 13.83 34.94 2.31
N SER A 413 14.63 35.21 3.33
CA SER A 413 15.84 34.45 3.63
C SER A 413 15.81 33.86 5.04
N LEU A 414 16.54 32.76 5.22
CA LEU A 414 16.81 32.16 6.52
C LEU A 414 18.30 31.84 6.61
N GLU A 415 18.90 32.10 7.75
CA GLU A 415 20.26 31.67 8.03
C GLU A 415 20.24 30.17 8.42
N GLU A 416 20.95 29.35 7.66
CA GLU A 416 21.12 27.93 7.93
C GLU A 416 22.61 27.57 7.83
N ALA A 417 23.17 27.04 8.93
CA ALA A 417 24.60 26.68 9.01
C ALA A 417 25.58 27.80 8.63
N GLY A 418 25.24 29.06 8.95
CA GLY A 418 26.07 30.23 8.65
C GLY A 418 25.95 30.74 7.21
N GLU A 419 25.06 30.17 6.40
CA GLU A 419 24.78 30.64 5.04
C GLU A 419 23.35 31.16 4.93
N GLU A 420 23.20 32.27 4.20
CA GLU A 420 21.88 32.82 3.90
C GLU A 420 21.21 32.02 2.76
N ARG A 421 20.03 31.47 3.05
CA ARG A 421 19.25 30.63 2.14
C ARG A 421 17.97 31.32 1.71
N TYR A 422 17.76 31.40 0.40
CA TYR A 422 16.66 32.18 -0.19
C TYR A 422 15.46 31.30 -0.57
N TRP A 423 14.30 31.69 -0.09
CA TRP A 423 13.01 31.08 -0.36
C TRP A 423 12.20 31.97 -1.29
N ILE A 424 11.89 31.47 -2.49
CA ILE A 424 11.21 32.22 -3.55
C ILE A 424 9.77 31.70 -3.69
N HIS A 425 8.81 32.60 -3.77
CA HIS A 425 7.41 32.24 -4.01
C HIS A 425 7.27 31.54 -5.36
N VAL A 426 6.41 30.52 -5.45
CA VAL A 426 6.27 29.70 -6.67
C VAL A 426 6.02 30.51 -7.94
N GLU A 427 5.27 31.60 -7.85
CA GLU A 427 4.97 32.48 -9.00
C GLU A 427 6.17 33.33 -9.47
N ASP A 428 7.19 33.50 -8.64
CA ASP A 428 8.38 34.32 -8.94
C ASP A 428 9.61 33.46 -9.35
N LEU A 429 9.47 32.13 -9.38
CA LEU A 429 10.48 31.21 -9.90
C LEU A 429 10.68 31.39 -11.40
N ALA A 430 11.94 31.31 -11.87
CA ALA A 430 12.29 31.43 -13.28
C ALA A 430 12.83 30.13 -13.88
N PRO A 431 12.87 30.03 -15.21
CA PRO A 431 13.57 28.96 -15.90
C PRO A 431 15.01 28.79 -15.41
N TYR A 432 15.41 27.54 -15.21
CA TYR A 432 16.72 27.07 -14.72
C TYR A 432 17.05 27.40 -13.27
N ASP A 433 16.13 28.00 -12.50
CA ASP A 433 16.29 28.05 -11.04
C ASP A 433 16.37 26.59 -10.52
N ARG A 434 17.44 26.30 -9.76
CA ARG A 434 17.64 25.01 -9.09
C ARG A 434 17.01 25.07 -7.71
N VAL A 435 15.91 24.34 -7.54
CA VAL A 435 15.19 24.27 -6.28
C VAL A 435 15.46 22.97 -5.55
N LYS A 436 15.63 23.06 -4.23
CA LYS A 436 15.68 21.90 -3.35
C LYS A 436 14.27 21.39 -3.10
N VAL A 437 14.02 20.14 -3.44
CA VAL A 437 12.72 19.49 -3.28
C VAL A 437 12.84 18.15 -2.58
N TYR A 438 11.80 17.76 -1.86
CA TYR A 438 11.63 16.42 -1.31
C TYR A 438 10.53 15.71 -2.10
N PRO A 439 10.88 15.01 -3.20
CA PRO A 439 9.88 14.40 -4.05
C PRO A 439 9.15 13.29 -3.30
N ALA A 440 7.84 13.21 -3.53
CA ALA A 440 7.04 12.09 -3.05
C ALA A 440 7.46 10.82 -3.77
N ARG A 441 7.55 9.71 -3.04
CA ARG A 441 8.05 8.43 -3.54
C ARG A 441 6.99 7.36 -3.55
N PHE A 442 7.10 6.47 -4.53
CA PHE A 442 6.28 5.28 -4.68
C PHE A 442 7.16 4.03 -4.83
N ALA A 443 6.76 2.95 -4.18
CA ALA A 443 7.38 1.65 -4.38
C ALA A 443 6.35 0.53 -4.25
N TYR A 444 6.64 -0.59 -4.91
CA TYR A 444 5.88 -1.80 -4.71
C TYR A 444 6.80 -3.02 -4.68
N LEU A 445 6.35 -4.09 -4.03
CA LEU A 445 7.04 -5.37 -3.96
C LEU A 445 6.00 -6.48 -3.92
N HIS A 446 6.27 -7.57 -4.64
CA HIS A 446 5.48 -8.79 -4.55
C HIS A 446 6.28 -9.89 -3.86
N LEU A 447 5.72 -10.45 -2.79
CA LEU A 447 6.30 -11.54 -2.03
C LEU A 447 5.74 -12.88 -2.52
N ASP A 448 6.29 -13.38 -3.62
CA ASP A 448 6.09 -14.78 -4.06
C ASP A 448 6.78 -15.80 -3.12
N THR A 449 7.79 -15.34 -2.38
CA THR A 449 8.50 -16.07 -1.35
C THR A 449 8.86 -15.15 -0.19
N SER A 450 9.04 -15.71 1.00
CA SER A 450 9.45 -14.91 2.17
C SER A 450 10.82 -14.24 2.00
N ALA A 451 11.70 -14.77 1.15
CA ALA A 451 13.06 -14.24 0.95
C ALA A 451 13.05 -12.85 0.31
N ARG A 452 12.08 -12.56 -0.56
CA ARG A 452 11.98 -11.27 -1.27
C ARG A 452 11.80 -10.07 -0.34
N ARG A 453 11.41 -10.27 0.92
CA ARG A 453 11.34 -9.19 1.92
C ARG A 453 12.67 -8.44 2.10
N PHE A 454 13.81 -9.06 1.78
CA PHE A 454 15.11 -8.42 1.83
C PHE A 454 15.41 -7.50 0.63
N GLU A 455 14.63 -7.58 -0.46
CA GLU A 455 14.67 -6.62 -1.57
C GLU A 455 13.95 -5.30 -1.21
N ALA A 456 13.17 -5.29 -0.12
CA ALA A 456 12.45 -4.11 0.32
C ALA A 456 13.42 -2.99 0.71
N GLY A 457 13.33 -1.86 0.02
CA GLY A 457 14.23 -0.71 0.21
C GLY A 457 15.59 -0.85 -0.49
N SER A 458 15.86 -1.95 -1.20
CA SER A 458 17.13 -2.14 -1.91
C SER A 458 17.15 -1.53 -3.31
N ARG A 459 15.97 -1.22 -3.88
CA ARG A 459 15.83 -0.57 -5.19
C ARG A 459 15.47 0.91 -4.99
N PRO A 460 15.95 1.81 -5.87
CA PRO A 460 15.52 3.21 -5.85
C PRO A 460 14.00 3.29 -5.95
N PHE A 461 13.40 4.12 -5.09
CA PHE A 461 11.98 4.39 -5.17
C PHE A 461 11.66 5.25 -6.39
N ARG A 462 10.52 4.95 -7.01
CA ARG A 462 9.98 5.74 -8.12
C ARG A 462 9.42 7.05 -7.60
N LEU A 463 9.26 8.02 -8.49
CA LEU A 463 8.48 9.21 -8.17
C LEU A 463 7.00 8.82 -8.03
N LEU A 464 6.30 9.47 -7.10
CA LEU A 464 4.86 9.21 -6.92
C LEU A 464 4.07 9.61 -8.18
N GLU A 465 4.57 10.54 -8.97
CA GLU A 465 4.00 10.95 -10.25
C GLU A 465 3.98 9.82 -11.30
N GLU A 466 4.94 8.88 -11.26
CA GLU A 466 4.95 7.72 -12.16
C GLU A 466 3.73 6.81 -11.94
N LEU A 467 3.09 6.86 -10.76
CA LEU A 467 1.85 6.12 -10.52
C LEU A 467 0.74 6.55 -11.49
N ASP A 468 0.62 7.85 -11.77
CA ASP A 468 -0.37 8.37 -12.72
C ASP A 468 -0.08 7.88 -14.13
N GLU A 469 1.20 7.84 -14.50
CA GLU A 469 1.65 7.34 -15.81
C GLU A 469 1.33 5.85 -15.95
N MET A 470 1.58 5.04 -14.91
CA MET A 470 1.28 3.61 -14.93
C MET A 470 -0.22 3.35 -15.08
N VAL A 471 -1.06 4.07 -14.34
CA VAL A 471 -2.53 3.94 -14.42
C VAL A 471 -3.05 4.34 -15.81
N ARG A 472 -2.59 5.47 -16.36
CA ARG A 472 -3.00 5.92 -17.71
C ARG A 472 -2.53 4.96 -18.78
N LEU A 473 -1.26 4.53 -18.73
CA LEU A 473 -0.71 3.58 -19.68
C LEU A 473 -1.50 2.27 -19.71
N TRP A 474 -1.90 1.75 -18.54
CA TRP A 474 -2.75 0.56 -18.50
C TRP A 474 -4.12 0.79 -19.15
N GLN A 475 -4.76 1.95 -18.90
CA GLN A 475 -6.03 2.31 -19.54
C GLN A 475 -5.91 2.41 -21.06
N ASP A 476 -4.82 3.02 -21.56
CA ASP A 476 -4.58 3.14 -23.00
C ASP A 476 -4.34 1.77 -23.65
N LEU A 477 -3.62 0.86 -22.97
CA LEU A 477 -3.44 -0.53 -23.39
C LEU A 477 -4.78 -1.29 -23.41
N GLU A 478 -5.64 -1.11 -22.42
CA GLU A 478 -6.99 -1.70 -22.38
C GLU A 478 -7.85 -1.22 -23.55
N ILE A 479 -7.89 0.09 -23.81
CA ILE A 479 -8.64 0.68 -24.93
C ILE A 479 -8.14 0.12 -26.26
N THR A 480 -6.82 0.04 -26.43
CA THR A 480 -6.19 -0.49 -27.64
C THR A 480 -6.50 -1.96 -27.85
N ALA A 481 -6.54 -2.76 -26.78
CA ALA A 481 -6.92 -4.16 -26.85
C ALA A 481 -8.39 -4.37 -27.21
N ARG A 482 -9.31 -3.54 -26.66
CA ARG A 482 -10.74 -3.56 -27.02
C ARG A 482 -10.95 -3.23 -28.50
N ALA A 483 -10.13 -2.35 -29.07
CA ALA A 483 -10.13 -2.06 -30.49
C ALA A 483 -9.52 -3.18 -31.36
N GLY A 484 -9.10 -4.31 -30.79
CA GLY A 484 -8.51 -5.44 -31.50
C GLY A 484 -7.09 -5.20 -32.01
N ARG A 485 -6.46 -4.08 -31.66
CA ARG A 485 -5.11 -3.70 -32.10
C ARG A 485 -3.99 -4.38 -31.30
N LEU A 486 -4.31 -4.90 -30.11
CA LEU A 486 -3.33 -5.47 -29.18
C LEU A 486 -3.91 -6.72 -28.49
N THR A 487 -3.08 -7.74 -28.32
CA THR A 487 -3.42 -8.95 -27.55
C THR A 487 -2.49 -9.11 -26.37
N ASP A 488 -2.93 -9.85 -25.34
CA ASP A 488 -2.07 -10.20 -24.19
C ASP A 488 -0.76 -10.87 -24.63
N THR A 489 -0.83 -11.79 -25.60
CA THR A 489 0.34 -12.50 -26.14
C THR A 489 1.27 -11.56 -26.89
N GLY A 490 0.71 -10.66 -27.71
CA GLY A 490 1.50 -9.66 -28.44
C GLY A 490 2.24 -8.73 -27.48
N LEU A 491 1.55 -8.22 -26.47
CA LEU A 491 2.15 -7.33 -25.47
C LEU A 491 3.27 -8.02 -24.68
N ARG A 492 3.07 -9.28 -24.27
CA ARG A 492 4.12 -10.08 -23.61
C ARG A 492 5.31 -10.36 -24.52
N GLY A 493 5.09 -10.57 -25.81
CA GLY A 493 6.16 -10.73 -26.80
C GLY A 493 7.02 -9.46 -26.90
N ILE A 494 6.39 -8.29 -26.92
CA ILE A 494 7.08 -6.99 -26.91
C ILE A 494 7.85 -6.77 -25.61
N GLU A 495 7.24 -7.05 -24.46
CA GLU A 495 7.90 -6.94 -23.15
C GLU A 495 9.14 -7.85 -23.09
N ALA A 496 8.99 -9.13 -23.46
CA ALA A 496 10.08 -10.11 -23.45
C ALA A 496 11.23 -9.70 -24.38
N LEU A 497 10.93 -9.12 -25.55
CA LEU A 497 11.94 -8.57 -26.44
C LEU A 497 12.74 -7.46 -25.75
N PHE A 498 12.06 -6.52 -25.10
CA PHE A 498 12.72 -5.42 -24.41
C PHE A 498 13.51 -5.88 -23.18
N GLU A 499 12.97 -6.78 -22.36
CA GLU A 499 13.68 -7.35 -21.21
C GLU A 499 14.95 -8.11 -21.65
N ASN A 500 14.84 -8.96 -22.67
CA ASN A 500 15.97 -9.71 -23.21
C ASN A 500 17.06 -8.77 -23.76
N LYS A 501 16.68 -7.75 -24.54
CA LYS A 501 17.65 -6.78 -25.08
C LYS A 501 18.32 -5.95 -24.00
N ARG A 502 17.60 -5.56 -22.95
CA ARG A 502 18.21 -4.88 -21.80
C ARG A 502 19.23 -5.77 -21.10
N GLU A 503 18.91 -7.05 -20.92
CA GLU A 503 19.82 -8.00 -20.30
C GLU A 503 21.07 -8.24 -21.16
N MET A 504 20.89 -8.54 -22.45
CA MET A 504 21.98 -8.72 -23.41
C MET A 504 22.92 -7.52 -23.48
N TRP A 505 22.40 -6.31 -23.27
CA TRP A 505 23.15 -5.06 -23.34
C TRP A 505 23.55 -4.50 -21.96
N GLY A 506 23.36 -5.27 -20.87
CA GLY A 506 23.80 -4.90 -19.53
C GLY A 506 23.10 -3.68 -18.93
N LEU A 507 21.88 -3.36 -19.38
CA LEU A 507 21.12 -2.19 -18.96
C LEU A 507 20.36 -2.39 -17.64
N ASN A 508 20.27 -3.63 -17.14
CA ASN A 508 19.49 -3.99 -15.94
C ASN A 508 20.23 -3.72 -14.61
N GLU A 509 21.56 -3.61 -14.62
CA GLU A 509 22.32 -3.36 -13.39
C GLU A 509 22.42 -1.85 -13.11
N PRO A 510 22.17 -1.37 -11.89
CA PRO A 510 22.42 0.04 -11.55
C PRO A 510 23.89 0.39 -11.86
N SER A 511 24.11 1.63 -12.31
CA SER A 511 25.46 2.17 -12.48
C SER A 511 26.23 1.94 -11.19
N LYS A 512 27.16 0.98 -11.17
CA LYS A 512 28.21 1.00 -10.16
C LYS A 512 29.03 2.24 -10.50
N ASP A 513 28.99 3.25 -9.63
CA ASP A 513 29.76 4.49 -9.75
C ASP A 513 31.29 4.27 -9.88
N ALA A 514 31.74 3.02 -9.80
CA ALA A 514 33.11 2.56 -9.98
C ALA A 514 33.46 2.08 -11.41
N GLY A 515 32.65 2.37 -12.44
CA GLY A 515 32.99 2.04 -13.84
C GLY A 515 34.00 3.01 -14.48
N SER A 516 34.94 2.48 -15.27
CA SER A 516 35.88 3.27 -16.09
C SER A 516 35.14 4.19 -17.08
N ARG A 517 35.76 5.29 -17.53
CA ARG A 517 35.15 6.21 -18.54
C ARG A 517 34.67 5.47 -19.79
N ARG A 518 35.40 4.44 -20.22
CA ARG A 518 35.06 3.60 -21.37
C ARG A 518 33.78 2.79 -21.15
N GLN A 519 33.63 2.16 -19.98
CA GLN A 519 32.42 1.41 -19.64
C GLN A 519 31.17 2.29 -19.56
N ARG A 520 31.31 3.54 -19.11
CA ARG A 520 30.20 4.51 -19.14
C ARG A 520 29.80 4.86 -20.57
N ALA A 521 30.77 5.18 -21.43
CA ALA A 521 30.51 5.50 -22.83
C ALA A 521 29.88 4.32 -23.59
N GLU A 522 30.34 3.09 -23.34
CA GLU A 522 29.74 1.87 -23.91
C GLU A 522 28.29 1.68 -23.45
N ARG A 523 27.99 1.90 -22.16
CA ARG A 523 26.63 1.82 -21.62
C ARG A 523 25.71 2.93 -22.14
N ASP A 524 26.20 4.16 -22.24
CA ASP A 524 25.46 5.28 -22.81
C ASP A 524 25.11 4.99 -24.28
N HIS A 525 26.06 4.44 -25.04
CA HIS A 525 25.82 3.99 -26.41
C HIS A 525 24.75 2.89 -26.47
N SER A 526 24.86 1.84 -25.65
CA SER A 526 23.85 0.78 -25.54
C SER A 526 22.46 1.32 -25.17
N SER A 527 22.40 2.35 -24.32
CA SER A 527 21.14 2.98 -23.92
C SER A 527 20.50 3.76 -25.07
N LEU A 528 21.30 4.48 -25.87
CA LEU A 528 20.84 5.14 -27.08
C LEU A 528 20.34 4.15 -28.14
N VAL A 529 21.11 3.07 -28.38
CA VAL A 529 20.71 2.00 -29.30
C VAL A 529 19.42 1.33 -28.83
N PHE A 530 19.23 1.16 -27.52
CA PHE A 530 17.98 0.66 -26.95
C PHE A 530 16.81 1.60 -27.16
N ALA A 531 16.98 2.91 -26.98
CA ALA A 531 15.92 3.88 -27.28
C ALA A 531 15.49 3.82 -28.75
N GLU A 532 16.43 3.68 -29.70
CA GLU A 532 16.12 3.55 -31.12
C GLU A 532 15.42 2.22 -31.46
N LEU A 533 15.86 1.11 -30.84
CA LEU A 533 15.16 -0.17 -30.96
C LEU A 533 13.71 -0.05 -30.49
N VAL A 534 13.48 0.56 -29.32
CA VAL A 534 12.14 0.77 -28.76
C VAL A 534 11.26 1.53 -29.75
N LYS A 535 11.74 2.66 -30.28
CA LYS A 535 11.00 3.45 -31.28
C LYS A 535 10.65 2.61 -32.51
N ALA A 536 11.62 1.87 -33.05
CA ALA A 536 11.40 1.04 -34.24
C ALA A 536 10.37 -0.09 -33.99
N THR A 537 10.44 -0.75 -32.83
CA THR A 537 9.49 -1.79 -32.43
C THR A 537 8.09 -1.23 -32.24
N LEU A 538 7.93 -0.13 -31.48
CA LEU A 538 6.62 0.49 -31.25
C LEU A 538 5.97 0.95 -32.55
N ARG A 539 6.76 1.48 -33.49
CA ARG A 539 6.27 1.84 -34.83
C ARG A 539 5.82 0.64 -35.65
N LYS A 540 6.61 -0.44 -35.64
CA LYS A 540 6.28 -1.69 -36.34
C LYS A 540 4.98 -2.30 -35.83
N GLU A 541 4.79 -2.31 -34.50
CA GLU A 541 3.60 -2.85 -33.84
C GLU A 541 2.44 -1.85 -33.78
N ARG A 542 2.62 -0.63 -34.34
CA ARG A 542 1.62 0.46 -34.34
C ARG A 542 1.12 0.80 -32.93
N LEU A 543 2.05 1.03 -32.00
CA LEU A 543 1.79 1.39 -30.60
C LEU A 543 2.40 2.73 -30.18
N GLU A 544 2.92 3.50 -31.12
CA GLU A 544 3.56 4.82 -30.88
C GLU A 544 2.60 5.90 -30.35
N ASP A 545 1.30 5.73 -30.57
CA ASP A 545 0.21 6.53 -30.00
C ASP A 545 -0.20 6.10 -28.59
N VAL A 546 0.26 4.91 -28.13
CA VAL A 546 -0.16 4.27 -26.88
C VAL A 546 0.98 4.25 -25.85
N VAL A 547 2.18 3.87 -26.29
CA VAL A 547 3.37 3.73 -25.45
C VAL A 547 4.42 4.72 -25.94
N GLN A 548 4.84 5.63 -25.08
CA GLN A 548 5.95 6.54 -25.38
C GLN A 548 7.29 5.81 -25.16
N PRO A 549 8.31 6.03 -26.01
CA PRO A 549 9.61 5.39 -25.87
C PRO A 549 10.23 5.57 -24.48
N GLU A 550 10.04 6.74 -23.87
CA GLU A 550 10.52 7.09 -22.54
C GLU A 550 9.91 6.20 -21.46
N GLN A 551 8.64 5.82 -21.59
CA GLN A 551 7.95 4.91 -20.66
C GLN A 551 8.55 3.50 -20.70
N VAL A 552 9.17 3.11 -21.81
CA VAL A 552 9.90 1.85 -21.89
C VAL A 552 11.27 2.02 -21.24
N THR A 553 12.03 3.06 -21.58
CA THR A 553 13.41 3.23 -21.13
C THR A 553 13.52 3.53 -19.63
N ASN A 554 12.58 4.28 -19.05
CA ASN A 554 12.49 4.53 -17.61
C ASN A 554 11.83 3.38 -16.81
N GLY A 555 11.37 2.33 -17.51
CA GLY A 555 10.78 1.14 -16.90
C GLY A 555 9.35 1.32 -16.37
N VAL A 556 8.63 2.39 -16.75
CA VAL A 556 7.19 2.56 -16.45
C VAL A 556 6.39 1.43 -17.08
N LEU A 557 6.61 1.10 -18.36
CA LEU A 557 5.92 -0.01 -19.04
C LEU A 557 6.11 -1.34 -18.28
N THR A 558 7.36 -1.71 -17.99
CA THR A 558 7.66 -2.94 -17.26
C THR A 558 7.01 -2.94 -15.87
N GLY A 559 7.02 -1.80 -15.17
CA GLY A 559 6.34 -1.68 -13.87
C GLY A 559 4.83 -1.86 -13.98
N THR A 560 4.20 -1.26 -15.00
CA THR A 560 2.77 -1.39 -15.29
C THR A 560 2.41 -2.84 -15.58
N LEU A 561 3.14 -3.52 -16.46
CA LEU A 561 2.86 -4.92 -16.82
C LEU A 561 3.08 -5.87 -15.64
N ASP A 562 4.10 -5.64 -14.82
CA ASP A 562 4.34 -6.39 -13.60
C ASP A 562 3.18 -6.23 -12.60
N LEU A 563 2.76 -4.99 -12.31
CA LEU A 563 1.64 -4.70 -11.41
C LEU A 563 0.32 -5.30 -11.93
N TYR A 564 -0.07 -5.01 -13.17
CA TYR A 564 -1.38 -5.41 -13.70
C TYR A 564 -1.44 -6.87 -14.11
N MET A 565 -0.49 -7.35 -14.94
CA MET A 565 -0.58 -8.70 -15.50
C MET A 565 0.05 -9.76 -14.60
N ARG A 566 1.19 -9.48 -13.94
CA ARG A 566 1.92 -10.48 -13.14
C ARG A 566 1.38 -10.56 -11.71
N ILE A 567 1.18 -9.41 -11.06
CA ILE A 567 0.79 -9.28 -9.64
C ILE A 567 -0.74 -9.24 -9.43
N MET A 568 -1.49 -8.42 -10.17
CA MET A 568 -2.97 -8.38 -10.02
C MET A 568 -3.69 -9.37 -10.93
N LYS A 569 -2.96 -10.06 -11.82
CA LYS A 569 -3.51 -11.06 -12.77
C LYS A 569 -4.62 -10.52 -13.69
N ARG A 570 -4.63 -9.22 -13.96
CA ARG A 570 -5.54 -8.63 -14.95
C ARG A 570 -5.11 -9.01 -16.36
N ARG A 571 -6.08 -9.36 -17.21
CA ARG A 571 -5.86 -9.65 -18.64
C ARG A 571 -6.52 -8.57 -19.47
N LEU A 572 -5.94 -8.26 -20.63
CA LEU A 572 -6.60 -7.39 -21.61
C LEU A 572 -7.84 -8.09 -22.18
N ALA A 573 -7.81 -9.43 -22.26
CA ALA A 573 -8.91 -10.25 -22.76
C ALA A 573 -10.18 -10.20 -21.90
N ASP A 574 -10.08 -9.84 -20.61
CA ASP A 574 -11.23 -9.72 -19.70
C ASP A 574 -12.22 -8.63 -20.17
N PHE A 575 -11.77 -7.74 -21.07
CA PHE A 575 -12.54 -6.60 -21.54
C PHE A 575 -12.95 -6.69 -23.01
N THR A 576 -12.42 -7.63 -23.78
CA THR A 576 -12.83 -7.88 -25.18
C THR A 576 -14.17 -8.62 -25.29
N GLN A 577 -14.73 -9.12 -24.19
CA GLN A 577 -15.99 -9.89 -24.17
C GLN A 577 -17.21 -9.11 -23.65
N LYS A 578 -17.09 -7.80 -23.36
CA LYS A 578 -18.23 -6.95 -23.02
C LYS A 578 -18.63 -6.09 -24.22
N GLU A 579 -19.33 -6.71 -25.17
CA GLU A 579 -20.39 -6.12 -26.01
C GLU A 579 -20.70 -7.09 -27.17
N VAL A 580 -21.78 -7.86 -27.02
CA VAL A 580 -22.69 -8.27 -28.10
C VAL A 580 -24.10 -7.96 -27.63
#